data_AF-A0A5Q2RIV7-F1
#
_entry.id   AF-A0A5Q2RIV7-F1
#
_cell.length_a   1.000
_cell.length_b   1.000
_cell.length_c   1.000
_cell.angle_alpha   90.00
_cell.angle_beta   90.00
_cell.angle_gamma   90.00
#
_symmetry.space_group_name_H-M   'P 1'
#
loop_
_entity.id
_entity.type
_entity.pdbx_description
1 polymer ?
#
loop_
_entity_poly.entity_id
_entity_poly.type
_entity_poly.pdbx_seq_one_letter_code
_entity_poly.pdbx_strand_id
1 'polypeptide(L)'
;MSTPTLTPTHENGTTAKASDVVYVLPERQMTSDRIEQEMEDTGLNRPFVADLLSAMLAHERCGRHLYRSVAGRTHNPVLRNRYEDFGRETEEHVRILEQIIVAMGGDPQYVSPMARATEGQDTKLLESTFLLSGSLDTMTAEMAMLDAVLLAETIDQSNWSAMSAMTAQLPEGDLRETVTGLVEQVVDDEDEHLEWARSMRARMTMLQAQSSTAAALGAKAEEMVETVKGWFAD
;
A
#
# COMPACT_ATOMS: atom_id res chain seq x y z
N MET A 1 7.67 -9.48 -40.46
CA MET A 1 8.68 -9.35 -39.40
C MET A 1 7.98 -9.69 -38.10
N SER A 2 8.31 -10.82 -37.45
CA SER A 2 7.69 -11.20 -36.17
C SER A 2 8.16 -10.22 -35.10
N THR A 3 7.21 -9.67 -34.35
CA THR A 3 7.47 -8.89 -33.14
C THR A 3 8.30 -9.74 -32.17
N PRO A 4 9.43 -9.25 -31.62
CA PRO A 4 10.10 -9.99 -30.56
C PRO A 4 9.17 -10.09 -29.35
N THR A 5 8.98 -11.29 -28.81
CA THR A 5 8.27 -11.48 -27.54
C THR A 5 9.13 -10.91 -26.42
N LEU A 6 8.68 -9.81 -25.81
CA LEU A 6 9.47 -9.04 -24.85
C LEU A 6 9.54 -9.63 -23.43
N THR A 7 8.72 -10.64 -23.10
CA THR A 7 8.75 -11.33 -21.79
C THR A 7 8.67 -12.84 -21.98
N PRO A 8 9.77 -13.60 -21.83
CA PRO A 8 9.70 -15.06 -21.83
C PRO A 8 9.01 -15.56 -20.57
N THR A 9 7.99 -16.41 -20.73
CA THR A 9 7.18 -17.03 -19.67
C THR A 9 7.04 -18.53 -19.96
N HIS A 10 6.52 -19.31 -19.00
CA HIS A 10 6.30 -20.74 -19.20
C HIS A 10 5.30 -21.03 -20.34
N GLU A 11 4.38 -20.11 -20.62
CA GLU A 11 3.33 -20.25 -21.65
C GLU A 11 3.81 -19.95 -23.07
N ASN A 12 4.94 -19.25 -23.24
CA ASN A 12 5.47 -18.89 -24.55
C ASN A 12 6.74 -19.66 -24.96
N GLY A 13 6.93 -20.85 -24.38
CA GLY A 13 7.87 -21.86 -24.89
C GLY A 13 9.18 -22.01 -24.11
N THR A 14 9.27 -21.48 -22.90
CA THR A 14 10.41 -21.75 -22.00
C THR A 14 10.14 -22.95 -21.09
N THR A 15 11.18 -23.74 -20.80
CA THR A 15 11.09 -24.83 -19.81
C THR A 15 11.38 -24.25 -18.43
N ALA A 16 10.47 -24.49 -17.48
CA ALA A 16 10.66 -24.13 -16.08
C ALA A 16 11.02 -25.37 -15.27
N LYS A 17 12.04 -25.28 -14.42
CA LYS A 17 12.26 -26.27 -13.35
C LYS A 17 11.13 -26.08 -12.34
N ALA A 18 10.51 -27.17 -11.86
CA ALA A 18 9.58 -27.10 -10.74
C ALA A 18 10.29 -26.36 -9.58
N SER A 19 9.72 -25.22 -9.18
CA SER A 19 10.15 -24.53 -7.98
C SER A 19 9.71 -25.38 -6.80
N ASP A 20 10.65 -25.72 -5.94
CA ASP A 20 10.30 -26.26 -4.64
C ASP A 20 9.35 -25.26 -3.98
N VAL A 21 8.18 -25.77 -3.56
CA VAL A 21 7.30 -25.10 -2.59
C VAL A 21 8.21 -24.47 -1.55
N VAL A 22 8.00 -23.19 -1.19
CA VAL A 22 8.82 -22.54 -0.15
C VAL A 22 8.93 -23.50 1.02
N TYR A 23 10.13 -24.04 1.25
CA TYR A 23 10.33 -25.04 2.28
C TYR A 23 10.23 -24.33 3.61
N VAL A 24 9.12 -24.57 4.30
CA VAL A 24 8.90 -24.09 5.66
C VAL A 24 9.20 -25.25 6.60
N LEU A 25 10.09 -25.02 7.57
CA LEU A 25 10.36 -25.98 8.64
C LEU A 25 9.04 -26.40 9.28
N PRO A 26 8.80 -27.71 9.55
CA PRO A 26 7.51 -28.19 10.06
C PRO A 26 6.96 -27.40 11.26
N GLU A 27 7.83 -27.02 12.20
CA GLU A 27 7.47 -26.23 13.39
C GLU A 27 7.09 -24.77 13.09
N ARG A 28 7.40 -24.28 11.89
CA ARG A 28 7.03 -22.93 11.40
C ARG A 28 5.84 -22.97 10.43
N GLN A 29 5.30 -24.16 10.13
CA GLN A 29 4.16 -24.27 9.23
C GLN A 29 2.89 -23.78 9.93
N MET A 30 2.15 -22.94 9.21
CA MET A 30 0.78 -22.60 9.52
C MET A 30 -0.13 -23.38 8.57
N THR A 31 -0.72 -24.48 9.06
CA THR A 31 -1.69 -25.27 8.30
C THR A 31 -3.10 -24.73 8.52
N SER A 32 -4.01 -24.97 7.56
CA SER A 32 -5.44 -24.63 7.72
C SER A 32 -6.02 -25.22 9.01
N ASP A 33 -5.75 -26.49 9.31
CA ASP A 33 -6.21 -27.15 10.54
C ASP A 33 -5.73 -26.43 11.81
N ARG A 34 -4.49 -25.91 11.79
CA ARG A 34 -3.93 -25.18 12.94
C ARG A 34 -4.54 -23.77 13.03
N ILE A 35 -4.77 -23.09 11.91
CA ILE A 35 -5.51 -21.81 11.87
C ILE A 35 -6.92 -21.99 12.42
N GLU A 36 -7.61 -23.05 12.00
CA GLU A 36 -8.95 -23.40 12.49
C GLU A 36 -8.97 -23.81 13.97
N GLN A 37 -7.83 -24.16 14.57
CA GLN A 37 -7.74 -24.44 16.01
C GLN A 37 -7.39 -23.18 16.82
N GLU A 38 -6.57 -22.30 16.27
CA GLU A 38 -6.03 -21.12 16.96
C GLU A 38 -6.96 -19.90 16.84
N MET A 39 -7.52 -19.63 15.66
CA MET A 39 -8.38 -18.47 15.43
C MET A 39 -9.81 -18.67 15.93
N GLU A 40 -10.40 -17.57 16.40
CA GLU A 40 -11.75 -17.55 16.95
C GLU A 40 -12.80 -17.92 15.89
N ASP A 41 -13.75 -18.77 16.26
CA ASP A 41 -14.82 -19.20 15.36
C ASP A 41 -15.89 -18.10 15.23
N THR A 42 -15.68 -17.25 14.23
CA THR A 42 -16.55 -16.13 13.88
C THR A 42 -17.63 -16.52 12.87
N GLY A 43 -17.71 -17.79 12.46
CA GLY A 43 -18.53 -18.22 11.32
C GLY A 43 -17.98 -17.80 9.95
N LEU A 44 -16.84 -17.08 9.90
CA LEU A 44 -16.12 -16.77 8.68
C LEU A 44 -15.09 -17.86 8.35
N ASN A 45 -14.61 -17.87 7.10
CA ASN A 45 -13.54 -18.77 6.67
C ASN A 45 -12.21 -18.36 7.32
N ARG A 46 -11.88 -18.95 8.47
CA ARG A 46 -10.70 -18.62 9.29
C ARG A 46 -9.37 -18.66 8.50
N PRO A 47 -9.03 -19.72 7.76
CA PRO A 47 -7.84 -19.71 6.89
C PRO A 47 -7.79 -18.54 5.91
N PHE A 48 -8.90 -18.23 5.26
CA PHE A 48 -8.93 -17.11 4.32
C PHE A 48 -8.79 -15.75 5.02
N VAL A 49 -9.47 -15.56 6.16
CA VAL A 49 -9.37 -14.33 6.95
C VAL A 49 -7.95 -14.14 7.48
N ALA A 50 -7.29 -15.20 7.95
CA ALA A 50 -5.88 -15.15 8.35
C ALA A 50 -4.98 -14.67 7.21
N ASP A 51 -5.18 -15.22 6.01
CA ASP A 51 -4.40 -14.87 4.83
C ASP A 51 -4.62 -13.41 4.41
N LEU A 52 -5.87 -12.94 4.45
CA LEU A 52 -6.27 -11.57 4.15
C LEU A 52 -5.67 -10.57 5.14
N LEU A 53 -5.82 -10.82 6.45
CA LEU A 53 -5.26 -9.94 7.49
C LEU A 53 -3.73 -9.87 7.41
N SER A 54 -3.08 -11.01 7.18
CA SER A 54 -1.63 -11.07 6.94
C SER A 54 -1.23 -10.25 5.70
N ALA A 55 -2.04 -10.26 4.64
CA ALA A 55 -1.79 -9.49 3.43
C ALA A 55 -1.99 -7.99 3.60
N MET A 56 -3.08 -7.58 4.27
CA MET A 56 -3.29 -6.18 4.66
C MET A 56 -2.13 -5.67 5.51
N LEU A 57 -1.66 -6.47 6.47
CA LEU A 57 -0.55 -6.08 7.34
C LEU A 57 0.77 -5.99 6.58
N ALA A 58 0.99 -6.84 5.58
CA ALA A 58 2.13 -6.70 4.69
C ALA A 58 2.05 -5.38 3.90
N HIS A 59 0.87 -5.00 3.42
CA HIS A 59 0.65 -3.77 2.66
C HIS A 59 1.01 -2.53 3.46
N GLU A 60 0.40 -2.38 4.64
CA GLU A 60 0.66 -1.30 5.60
C GLU A 60 2.14 -1.20 5.98
N ARG A 61 2.77 -2.35 6.24
CA ARG A 61 4.21 -2.39 6.57
C ARG A 61 5.07 -1.91 5.39
N CYS A 62 4.69 -2.22 4.15
CA CYS A 62 5.35 -1.72 2.94
C CYS A 62 5.05 -0.23 2.69
N GLY A 63 3.84 0.23 2.99
CA GLY A 63 3.43 1.64 2.94
C GLY A 63 4.38 2.54 3.73
N ARG A 64 4.77 2.14 4.94
CA ARG A 64 5.80 2.85 5.74
C ARG A 64 7.12 3.05 4.98
N HIS A 65 7.53 2.07 4.20
CA HIS A 65 8.75 2.18 3.38
C HIS A 65 8.55 3.09 2.18
N LEU A 66 7.37 3.05 1.55
CA LEU A 66 6.98 3.97 0.50
C LEU A 66 7.03 5.41 0.99
N TYR A 67 6.32 5.74 2.08
CA TYR A 67 6.25 7.09 2.64
C TYR A 67 7.61 7.66 3.02
N ARG A 68 8.40 6.90 3.78
CA ARG A 68 9.77 7.30 4.11
C ARG A 68 10.60 7.55 2.85
N SER A 69 10.44 6.71 1.83
CA SER A 69 11.19 6.82 0.58
C SER A 69 10.82 8.05 -0.23
N VAL A 70 9.53 8.32 -0.43
CA VAL A 70 9.07 9.47 -1.23
C VAL A 70 9.29 10.79 -0.48
N ALA A 71 9.09 10.83 0.85
CA ALA A 71 9.40 12.00 1.68
C ALA A 71 10.88 12.39 1.59
N GLY A 72 11.78 11.41 1.63
CA GLY A 72 13.23 11.64 1.54
C GLY A 72 13.71 12.11 0.16
N ARG A 73 12.90 11.96 -0.89
CA ARG A 73 13.30 12.22 -2.29
C ARG A 73 12.52 13.32 -2.98
N THR A 74 11.33 13.68 -2.49
CA THR A 74 10.59 14.83 -3.02
C THR A 74 11.36 16.13 -2.76
N HIS A 75 11.41 16.97 -3.78
CA HIS A 75 11.94 18.33 -3.73
C HIS A 75 10.88 19.34 -3.28
N ASN A 76 9.62 18.92 -3.18
CA ASN A 76 8.53 19.77 -2.72
C ASN A 76 8.33 19.62 -1.20
N PRO A 77 8.60 20.66 -0.39
CA PRO A 77 8.45 20.58 1.07
C PRO A 77 7.00 20.35 1.52
N VAL A 78 6.00 20.73 0.71
CA VAL A 78 4.59 20.47 1.02
C VAL A 78 4.27 18.99 0.85
N LEU A 79 4.71 18.39 -0.27
CA LEU A 79 4.55 16.95 -0.49
C LEU A 79 5.34 16.16 0.55
N ARG A 80 6.54 16.62 0.92
CA ARG A 80 7.34 16.00 1.98
C ARG A 80 6.55 15.91 3.29
N ASN A 81 6.03 17.04 3.77
CA ASN A 81 5.28 17.06 5.02
C ASN A 81 4.09 16.10 4.95
N ARG A 82 3.33 16.09 3.84
CA ARG A 82 2.19 15.19 3.70
C ARG A 82 2.60 13.72 3.69
N TYR A 83 3.69 13.36 3.00
CA TYR A 83 4.21 11.99 3.02
C TYR A 83 4.74 11.59 4.41
N GLU A 84 5.31 12.52 5.17
CA GLU A 84 5.70 12.28 6.56
C GLU A 84 4.49 12.12 7.47
N ASP A 85 3.38 12.80 7.19
CA ASP A 85 2.12 12.66 7.92
C ASP A 85 1.51 11.28 7.67
N PHE A 86 1.33 10.90 6.40
CA PHE A 86 0.86 9.55 6.01
C PHE A 86 1.73 8.47 6.63
N GLY A 87 3.06 8.61 6.56
CA GLY A 87 3.97 7.65 7.18
C GLY A 87 3.78 7.47 8.69
N ARG A 88 3.35 8.50 9.43
CA ARG A 88 3.04 8.40 10.87
C ARG A 88 1.68 7.76 11.13
N GLU A 89 0.69 8.05 10.30
CA GLU A 89 -0.64 7.44 10.37
C GLU A 89 -0.57 5.95 10.04
N THR A 90 0.13 5.57 8.95
CA THR A 90 0.41 4.17 8.59
C THR A 90 1.15 3.40 9.70
N GLU A 91 2.02 4.05 10.48
CA GLU A 91 2.63 3.40 11.65
C GLU A 91 1.60 3.00 12.72
N GLU A 92 0.54 3.79 12.88
CA GLU A 92 -0.58 3.46 13.77
C GLU A 92 -1.49 2.41 13.14
N HIS A 93 -1.78 2.51 11.84
CA HIS A 93 -2.59 1.52 11.12
C HIS A 93 -1.98 0.11 11.21
N VAL A 94 -0.65 -0.01 11.10
CA VAL A 94 0.07 -1.27 11.39
C VAL A 94 -0.21 -1.78 12.80
N ARG A 95 -0.16 -0.91 13.83
CA ARG A 95 -0.43 -1.32 15.22
C ARG A 95 -1.87 -1.74 15.43
N ILE A 96 -2.82 -1.04 14.81
CA ILE A 96 -4.25 -1.36 14.87
C ILE A 96 -4.51 -2.71 14.22
N LEU A 97 -3.92 -2.96 13.05
CA LEU A 97 -4.11 -4.22 12.35
C LEU A 97 -3.47 -5.41 13.09
N GLU A 98 -2.32 -5.20 13.75
CA GLU A 98 -1.75 -6.19 14.68
C GLU A 98 -2.70 -6.48 15.86
N GLN A 99 -3.36 -5.46 16.41
CA GLN A 99 -4.37 -5.63 17.46
C GLN A 99 -5.61 -6.40 16.96
N ILE A 100 -6.08 -6.12 15.75
CA ILE A 100 -7.20 -6.84 15.12
C ILE A 100 -6.84 -8.32 14.96
N ILE A 101 -5.65 -8.63 14.43
CA ILE A 101 -5.19 -10.02 14.26
C ILE A 101 -5.17 -10.76 15.60
N VAL A 102 -4.62 -10.13 16.63
CA VAL A 102 -4.56 -10.72 17.98
C VAL A 102 -5.96 -10.91 18.56
N ALA A 103 -6.85 -9.92 18.40
CA ALA A 103 -8.23 -10.00 18.89
C ALA A 103 -8.98 -11.18 18.26
N MET A 104 -8.75 -11.46 16.97
CA MET A 104 -9.35 -12.61 16.26
C MET A 104 -8.65 -13.96 16.54
N GLY A 105 -7.68 -13.99 17.47
CA GLY A 105 -6.90 -15.19 17.82
C GLY A 105 -5.82 -15.57 16.81
N GLY A 106 -5.46 -14.69 15.89
CA GLY A 106 -4.40 -14.89 14.89
C GLY A 106 -3.00 -14.48 15.38
N ASP A 107 -2.00 -14.71 14.53
CA ASP A 107 -0.61 -14.33 14.77
C ASP A 107 -0.17 -13.22 13.79
N PRO A 108 0.16 -11.99 14.25
CA PRO A 108 0.63 -10.90 13.39
C PRO A 108 2.03 -11.13 12.77
N GLN A 109 2.71 -12.22 13.17
CA GLN A 109 3.95 -12.69 12.55
C GLN A 109 3.70 -13.77 11.47
N TYR A 110 2.46 -14.22 11.29
CA TYR A 110 2.10 -15.11 10.18
C TYR A 110 2.28 -14.38 8.85
N VAL A 111 3.06 -14.99 7.94
CA VAL A 111 3.28 -14.51 6.58
C VAL A 111 2.59 -15.46 5.61
N SER A 112 1.39 -15.09 5.18
CA SER A 112 0.56 -15.90 4.28
C SER A 112 1.09 -15.93 2.84
N PRO A 113 0.64 -16.87 2.00
CA PRO A 113 0.85 -16.78 0.55
C PRO A 113 0.34 -15.47 -0.05
N MET A 114 -0.79 -14.95 0.44
CA MET A 114 -1.35 -13.67 -0.02
C MET A 114 -0.45 -12.49 0.38
N ALA A 115 0.08 -12.49 1.61
CA ALA A 115 1.02 -11.47 2.08
C ALA A 115 2.30 -11.41 1.27
N ARG A 116 2.85 -12.56 0.86
CA ARG A 116 4.02 -12.59 -0.03
C ARG A 116 3.71 -12.05 -1.43
N ALA A 117 2.50 -12.29 -1.93
CA ALA A 117 2.08 -11.71 -3.21
C ALA A 117 1.96 -10.19 -3.09
N THR A 118 1.32 -9.70 -2.03
CA THR A 118 1.21 -8.27 -1.71
C THR A 118 2.59 -7.62 -1.57
N GLU A 119 3.51 -8.19 -0.77
CA GLU A 119 4.87 -7.69 -0.62
C GLU A 119 5.59 -7.59 -1.98
N GLY A 120 5.39 -8.57 -2.87
CA GLY A 120 5.94 -8.54 -4.22
C GLY A 120 5.38 -7.40 -5.08
N GLN A 121 4.08 -7.12 -4.97
CA GLN A 121 3.42 -6.01 -5.66
C GLN A 121 3.93 -4.67 -5.12
N ASP A 122 3.99 -4.52 -3.80
CA ASP A 122 4.40 -3.27 -3.13
C ASP A 122 5.88 -2.98 -3.31
N THR A 123 6.71 -4.03 -3.36
CA THR A 123 8.12 -3.89 -3.72
C THR A 123 8.25 -3.28 -5.12
N LYS A 124 7.45 -3.73 -6.09
CA LYS A 124 7.46 -3.18 -7.44
C LYS A 124 6.89 -1.76 -7.51
N LEU A 125 5.88 -1.49 -6.70
CA LEU A 125 5.35 -0.14 -6.52
C LEU A 125 6.45 0.81 -6.02
N LEU A 126 7.16 0.43 -4.96
CA LEU A 126 8.29 1.20 -4.43
C LEU A 126 9.43 1.33 -5.46
N GLU A 127 9.83 0.25 -6.12
CA GLU A 127 10.86 0.28 -7.17
C GLU A 127 10.51 1.28 -8.28
N SER A 128 9.24 1.39 -8.68
CA SER A 128 8.81 2.31 -9.73
C SER A 128 9.20 3.76 -9.44
N THR A 129 9.16 4.15 -8.17
CA THR A 129 9.53 5.50 -7.73
C THR A 129 11.02 5.78 -7.89
N PHE A 130 11.87 4.76 -7.98
CA PHE A 130 13.32 4.91 -8.13
C PHE A 130 13.77 5.00 -9.59
N LEU A 131 12.93 4.59 -10.55
CA LEU A 131 13.29 4.54 -11.97
C LEU A 131 13.66 5.91 -12.56
N LEU A 132 13.21 6.99 -11.92
CA LEU A 132 13.51 8.37 -12.33
C LEU A 132 14.50 9.06 -11.38
N SER A 133 15.15 8.32 -10.47
CA SER A 133 16.16 8.88 -9.58
C SER A 133 17.32 9.46 -10.37
N GLY A 134 17.67 10.72 -10.09
CA GLY A 134 18.73 11.43 -10.82
C GLY A 134 18.31 11.97 -12.19
N SER A 135 17.03 11.84 -12.57
CA SER A 135 16.49 12.55 -13.73
C SER A 135 16.57 14.06 -13.52
N LEU A 136 16.91 14.81 -14.59
CA LEU A 136 16.77 16.27 -14.61
C LEU A 136 15.31 16.71 -14.73
N ASP A 137 14.44 15.80 -15.15
CA ASP A 137 12.99 15.99 -15.14
C ASP A 137 12.43 15.62 -13.77
N THR A 138 12.61 16.55 -12.83
CA THR A 138 12.11 16.43 -11.45
C THR A 138 10.60 16.30 -11.42
N MET A 139 9.90 16.82 -12.44
CA MET A 139 8.44 16.79 -12.50
C MET A 139 7.89 15.40 -12.76
N THR A 140 8.44 14.71 -13.75
CA THR A 140 8.10 13.31 -14.01
C THR A 140 8.47 12.44 -12.81
N ALA A 141 9.56 12.75 -12.09
CA ALA A 141 9.92 12.04 -10.86
C ALA A 141 8.89 12.24 -9.73
N GLU A 142 8.45 13.48 -9.46
CA GLU A 142 7.37 13.76 -8.48
C GLU A 142 6.06 13.06 -8.87
N MET A 143 5.70 13.09 -10.16
CA MET A 143 4.51 12.40 -10.65
C MET A 143 4.58 10.88 -10.45
N ALA A 144 5.74 10.26 -10.68
CA ALA A 144 5.90 8.83 -10.45
C ALA A 144 5.81 8.45 -8.96
N MET A 145 6.35 9.30 -8.06
CA MET A 145 6.20 9.11 -6.62
C MET A 145 4.73 9.26 -6.19
N LEU A 146 4.02 10.25 -6.72
CA LEU A 146 2.62 10.48 -6.41
C LEU A 146 1.69 9.41 -6.99
N ASP A 147 1.96 8.91 -8.20
CA ASP A 147 1.23 7.77 -8.77
C ASP A 147 1.45 6.50 -7.92
N ALA A 148 2.65 6.31 -7.35
CA ALA A 148 2.89 5.20 -6.44
C ALA A 148 2.11 5.32 -5.14
N VAL A 149 2.06 6.52 -4.55
CA VAL A 149 1.22 6.80 -3.37
C VAL A 149 -0.25 6.55 -3.68
N LEU A 150 -0.79 7.11 -4.77
CA LEU A 150 -2.18 6.89 -5.16
C LEU A 150 -2.56 5.40 -5.29
N LEU A 151 -1.66 4.58 -5.82
CA LEU A 151 -1.90 3.15 -5.95
C LEU A 151 -1.88 2.43 -4.59
N ALA A 152 -1.00 2.84 -3.66
CA ALA A 152 -1.02 2.34 -2.29
C ALA A 152 -2.35 2.68 -1.60
N GLU A 153 -2.74 3.96 -1.56
CA GLU A 153 -3.99 4.38 -0.89
C GLU A 153 -5.24 3.77 -1.53
N THR A 154 -5.19 3.45 -2.82
CA THR A 154 -6.31 2.77 -3.47
C THR A 154 -6.52 1.36 -2.90
N ILE A 155 -5.42 0.67 -2.58
CA ILE A 155 -5.45 -0.67 -2.00
C ILE A 155 -5.72 -0.59 -0.50
N ASP A 156 -5.08 0.31 0.25
CA ASP A 156 -5.35 0.50 1.69
C ASP A 156 -6.83 0.84 1.94
N GLN A 157 -7.38 1.86 1.27
CA GLN A 157 -8.79 2.21 1.41
C GLN A 157 -9.72 1.04 1.02
N SER A 158 -9.39 0.28 -0.04
CA SER A 158 -10.16 -0.91 -0.42
C SER A 158 -10.11 -2.00 0.65
N ASN A 159 -8.95 -2.21 1.26
CA ASN A 159 -8.75 -3.19 2.31
C ASN A 159 -9.52 -2.83 3.57
N TRP A 160 -9.43 -1.58 4.04
CA TRP A 160 -10.14 -1.10 5.22
C TRP A 160 -11.66 -1.02 5.00
N SER A 161 -12.11 -0.67 3.79
CA SER A 161 -13.52 -0.75 3.42
C SER A 161 -14.05 -2.19 3.46
N ALA A 162 -13.28 -3.14 2.90
CA ALA A 162 -13.62 -4.57 2.96
C ALA A 162 -13.63 -5.09 4.41
N MET A 163 -12.71 -4.63 5.25
CA MET A 163 -12.66 -4.96 6.66
C MET A 163 -13.88 -4.44 7.42
N SER A 164 -14.32 -3.20 7.16
CA SER A 164 -15.55 -2.64 7.72
C SER A 164 -16.79 -3.46 7.30
N ALA A 165 -16.85 -3.92 6.05
CA ALA A 165 -17.92 -4.82 5.60
C ALA A 165 -17.84 -6.20 6.28
N MET A 166 -16.63 -6.73 6.51
CA MET A 166 -16.39 -8.00 7.17
C MET A 166 -16.76 -7.96 8.66
N THR A 167 -16.42 -6.89 9.38
CA THR A 167 -16.77 -6.73 10.80
C THR A 167 -18.28 -6.70 11.02
N ALA A 168 -19.04 -6.16 10.07
CA ALA A 168 -20.50 -6.21 10.11
C ALA A 168 -21.08 -7.63 10.03
N GLN A 169 -20.31 -8.61 9.55
CA GLN A 169 -20.70 -10.03 9.50
C GLN A 169 -20.28 -10.83 10.74
N LEU A 170 -19.51 -10.24 11.66
CA LEU A 170 -19.11 -10.92 12.89
C LEU A 170 -20.34 -11.17 13.80
N PRO A 171 -20.34 -12.26 14.59
CA PRO A 171 -21.35 -12.48 15.62
C PRO A 171 -21.42 -11.29 16.59
N GLU A 172 -22.62 -10.99 17.08
CA GLU A 172 -22.78 -9.97 18.14
C GLU A 172 -21.99 -10.38 19.39
N GLY A 173 -21.25 -9.44 19.97
CA GLY A 173 -20.46 -9.64 21.18
C GLY A 173 -19.16 -8.83 21.20
N ASP A 174 -18.39 -9.02 22.27
CA ASP A 174 -17.18 -8.25 22.59
C ASP A 174 -16.15 -8.21 21.44
N LEU A 175 -15.98 -9.32 20.71
CA LEU A 175 -15.07 -9.38 19.55
C LEU A 175 -15.50 -8.37 18.48
N ARG A 176 -16.78 -8.39 18.09
CA ARG A 176 -17.28 -7.48 17.05
C ARG A 176 -17.13 -6.03 17.48
N GLU A 177 -17.49 -5.69 18.71
CA GLU A 177 -17.33 -4.33 19.24
C GLU A 177 -15.86 -3.88 19.22
N THR A 178 -14.95 -4.77 19.63
CA THR A 178 -13.51 -4.49 19.64
C THR A 178 -12.97 -4.26 18.23
N VAL A 179 -13.26 -5.17 17.29
CA VAL A 179 -12.74 -5.04 15.92
C VAL A 179 -13.39 -3.86 15.20
N THR A 180 -14.70 -3.61 15.38
CA THR A 180 -15.37 -2.42 14.83
C THR A 180 -14.71 -1.13 15.33
N GLY A 181 -14.49 -0.99 16.64
CA GLY A 181 -13.84 0.21 17.19
C GLY A 181 -12.39 0.40 16.73
N LEU A 182 -11.67 -0.68 16.42
CA LEU A 182 -10.32 -0.61 15.82
C LEU A 182 -10.38 -0.16 14.35
N VAL A 183 -11.32 -0.69 13.57
CA VAL A 183 -11.51 -0.30 12.15
C VAL A 183 -11.93 1.15 12.02
N GLU A 184 -12.85 1.62 12.87
CA GLU A 184 -13.34 3.01 12.86
C GLU A 184 -12.23 4.05 13.14
N GLN A 185 -11.10 3.64 13.74
CA GLN A 185 -9.96 4.53 13.95
C GLN A 185 -9.14 4.80 12.68
N VAL A 186 -9.32 4.01 11.61
CA VAL A 186 -8.47 4.06 10.40
C VAL A 186 -9.24 4.51 9.16
N VAL A 187 -10.52 4.14 9.04
CA VAL A 187 -11.30 4.35 7.81
C VAL A 187 -11.33 5.81 7.35
N ASP A 188 -11.47 6.77 8.28
CA ASP A 188 -11.50 8.19 7.93
C ASP A 188 -10.13 8.70 7.42
N ASP A 189 -9.03 8.21 8.00
CA ASP A 189 -7.67 8.53 7.53
C ASP A 189 -7.52 8.06 6.08
N GLU A 190 -7.88 6.82 5.80
CA GLU A 190 -7.72 6.18 4.48
C GLU A 190 -8.57 6.83 3.37
N ASP A 191 -9.79 7.26 3.73
CA ASP A 191 -10.62 8.04 2.81
C ASP A 191 -10.00 9.42 2.51
N GLU A 192 -9.45 10.10 3.52
CA GLU A 192 -8.74 11.37 3.34
C GLU A 192 -7.46 11.19 2.50
N HIS A 193 -6.70 10.15 2.78
CA HIS A 193 -5.47 9.76 2.11
C HIS A 193 -5.68 9.56 0.61
N LEU A 194 -6.63 8.71 0.26
CA LEU A 194 -6.98 8.41 -1.12
C LEU A 194 -7.53 9.64 -1.86
N GLU A 195 -8.43 10.40 -1.23
CA GLU A 195 -8.96 11.63 -1.85
C GLU A 195 -7.86 12.66 -2.07
N TRP A 196 -6.97 12.85 -1.09
CA TRP A 196 -5.82 13.73 -1.24
C TRP A 196 -4.92 13.28 -2.39
N ALA A 197 -4.55 12.00 -2.45
CA ALA A 197 -3.68 11.47 -3.50
C ALA A 197 -4.29 11.65 -4.89
N ARG A 198 -5.59 11.36 -5.04
CA ARG A 198 -6.35 11.56 -6.28
C ARG A 198 -6.38 13.03 -6.70
N SER A 199 -6.76 13.91 -5.78
CA SER A 199 -6.89 15.34 -6.02
C SER A 199 -5.54 15.97 -6.36
N MET A 200 -4.51 15.67 -5.59
CA MET A 200 -3.15 16.15 -5.82
C MET A 200 -2.62 15.69 -7.18
N ARG A 201 -2.83 14.41 -7.53
CA ARG A 201 -2.39 13.84 -8.81
C ARG A 201 -3.08 14.51 -10.00
N ALA A 202 -4.36 14.81 -9.89
CA ALA A 202 -5.09 15.58 -10.90
C ALA A 202 -4.55 17.01 -11.04
N ARG A 203 -4.34 17.72 -9.92
CA ARG A 203 -3.82 19.10 -9.92
C ARG A 203 -2.41 19.18 -10.50
N MET A 204 -1.52 18.28 -10.11
CA MET A 204 -0.16 18.18 -10.64
C MET A 204 -0.14 17.85 -12.13
N THR A 205 -1.01 16.95 -12.58
CA THR A 205 -1.18 16.64 -14.02
C THR A 205 -1.59 17.88 -14.79
N MET A 206 -2.57 18.63 -14.30
CA MET A 206 -3.03 19.85 -14.96
C MET A 206 -1.96 20.93 -15.00
N LEU A 207 -1.21 21.10 -13.90
CA LEU A 207 -0.08 22.03 -13.84
C LEU A 207 0.98 21.69 -14.89
N GLN A 208 1.32 20.42 -15.04
CA GLN A 208 2.26 19.95 -16.07
C GLN A 208 1.73 20.18 -17.48
N ALA A 209 0.49 19.79 -17.75
CA ALA A 209 -0.13 19.91 -19.07
C ALA A 209 -0.26 21.37 -19.54
N GLN A 210 -0.38 22.32 -18.62
CA GLN A 210 -0.45 23.75 -18.90
C GLN A 210 0.93 24.43 -18.97
N SER A 211 2.00 23.74 -18.56
CA SER A 211 3.36 24.27 -18.60
C SER A 211 3.94 24.27 -20.02
N SER A 212 4.64 25.33 -20.40
CA SER A 212 5.32 25.39 -21.71
C SER A 212 6.49 24.41 -21.78
N THR A 213 6.79 23.85 -22.96
CA THR A 213 7.85 22.83 -23.19
C THR A 213 9.26 23.22 -22.72
N ALA A 214 9.56 24.51 -22.56
CA ALA A 214 10.84 25.03 -22.04
C ALA A 214 10.93 25.04 -20.50
N ALA A 215 9.84 24.73 -19.79
CA ALA A 215 9.73 24.80 -18.33
C ALA A 215 10.38 23.62 -17.57
N ALA A 216 10.90 22.62 -18.28
CA ALA A 216 11.56 21.44 -17.71
C ALA A 216 12.96 21.70 -17.10
N LEU A 217 13.42 22.96 -17.07
CA LEU A 217 14.78 23.34 -16.64
C LEU A 217 14.71 24.19 -15.36
N GLY A 218 14.79 23.54 -14.18
CA GLY A 218 15.24 24.09 -12.88
C GLY A 218 14.50 25.29 -12.26
N ALA A 219 14.38 26.41 -12.97
CA ALA A 219 13.84 27.68 -12.47
C ALA A 219 12.33 27.65 -12.14
N LYS A 220 11.60 26.61 -12.57
CA LYS A 220 10.16 26.43 -12.31
C LYS A 220 9.87 25.54 -11.09
N ALA A 221 10.88 24.89 -10.49
CA ALA A 221 10.66 24.06 -9.30
C ALA A 221 10.20 24.91 -8.10
N GLU A 222 10.79 26.09 -7.89
CA GLU A 222 10.38 27.02 -6.83
C GLU A 222 8.97 27.59 -7.08
N GLU A 223 8.66 28.01 -8.32
CA GLU A 223 7.32 28.49 -8.71
C GLU A 223 6.25 27.42 -8.48
N MET A 224 6.56 26.16 -8.78
CA MET A 224 5.67 25.05 -8.47
C MET A 224 5.51 24.86 -6.97
N VAL A 225 6.59 24.86 -6.19
CA VAL A 225 6.49 24.73 -4.73
C VAL A 225 5.58 25.81 -4.17
N GLU A 226 5.70 27.06 -4.64
CA GLU A 226 4.80 28.15 -4.25
C GLU A 226 3.36 27.92 -4.74
N THR A 227 3.16 27.40 -5.94
CA THR A 227 1.83 27.05 -6.46
C THR A 227 1.16 25.97 -5.61
N VAL A 228 1.91 24.91 -5.28
CA VAL A 228 1.43 23.82 -4.42
C VAL A 228 1.15 24.34 -3.03
N LYS A 229 2.03 25.16 -2.43
CA LYS A 229 1.75 25.83 -1.15
C LYS A 229 0.45 26.64 -1.18
N GLY A 230 0.21 27.37 -2.28
CA GLY A 230 -1.02 28.14 -2.47
C GLY A 230 -2.30 27.28 -2.45
N TRP A 231 -2.23 26.00 -2.81
CA TRP A 231 -3.38 25.08 -2.72
C TRP A 231 -3.76 24.68 -1.30
N PHE A 232 -2.90 24.96 -0.31
CA PHE A 232 -3.09 24.64 1.10
C PHE A 232 -3.13 25.89 1.99
N ALA A 233 -3.20 27.08 1.40
CA ALA A 233 -3.18 28.36 2.12
C ALA A 233 -4.57 28.90 2.50
N ASP A 234 -5.63 28.15 2.22
CA ASP A 234 -7.04 28.49 2.52
C ASP A 234 -7.62 27.55 3.59
#